data_AF-A0A0G0KEZ8-F1
#
_entry.id   AF-A0A0G0KEZ8-F1
#
_cell.length_a   1.000
_cell.length_b   1.000
_cell.length_c   1.000
_cell.angle_alpha   90.00
_cell.angle_beta   90.00
_cell.angle_gamma   90.00
#
_symmetry.space_group_name_H-M   'P 1'
#
loop_
_entity.id
_entity.type
_entity.pdbx_description
1 polymer ?
#
loop_
_entity_poly.entity_id
_entity_poly.type
_entity_poly.pdbx_seq_one_letter_code
_entity_poly.pdbx_strand_id
1 'polypeptide(L)'
;EDAEKEERWLHSIFADRRARDSREFFKMNPEYAALALKRVEIRETKIDSGLTAEQEKEVDEVRERRSRFHFAKYGIPVGPKLTFTRDQNIIAEVVENDKIKINGEVNSLSSFAMELLGYQRRPQGTLYFEFEDEILDDRRRRMDEGEPTDKEIEAAGDAWMQQQADIERGK
;
A
#
# COMPACT_ATOMS: atom_id res chain seq x y z
N GLU A 1 -29.21 13.44 -0.89
CA GLU A 1 -28.75 14.64 -0.16
C GLU A 1 -27.51 14.37 0.68
N ASP A 2 -27.46 13.33 1.52
CA ASP A 2 -26.25 13.08 2.35
C ASP A 2 -25.03 12.60 1.54
N ALA A 3 -25.24 11.69 0.59
CA ALA A 3 -24.15 11.16 -0.24
C ALA A 3 -23.39 12.24 -1.05
N GLU A 4 -24.10 13.14 -1.75
CA GLU A 4 -23.48 14.25 -2.50
C GLU A 4 -22.74 15.25 -1.60
N LYS A 5 -23.16 15.38 -0.34
CA LYS A 5 -22.50 16.23 0.64
C LYS A 5 -21.19 15.60 1.09
N GLU A 6 -21.21 14.31 1.41
CA GLU A 6 -20.01 13.58 1.83
C GLU A 6 -19.02 13.39 0.67
N GLU A 7 -19.50 13.18 -0.56
CA GLU A 7 -18.67 13.13 -1.76
C GLU A 7 -17.92 14.46 -2.00
N ARG A 8 -18.63 15.59 -1.94
CA ARG A 8 -18.00 16.92 -2.02
C ARG A 8 -16.98 17.14 -0.90
N TRP A 9 -17.27 16.67 0.31
CA TRP A 9 -16.34 16.73 1.41
C TRP A 9 -15.07 15.89 1.14
N LEU A 10 -15.21 14.63 0.69
CA LEU A 10 -14.08 13.78 0.32
C LEU A 10 -13.21 14.42 -0.78
N HIS A 11 -13.83 15.03 -1.79
CA HIS A 11 -13.11 15.75 -2.83
C HIS A 11 -12.35 16.96 -2.29
N SER A 12 -12.91 17.67 -1.30
CA SER A 12 -12.24 18.82 -0.69
C SER A 12 -11.03 18.41 0.16
N ILE A 13 -11.13 17.33 0.94
CA ILE A 13 -10.03 16.88 1.81
C ILE A 13 -8.88 16.20 1.04
N PHE A 14 -9.14 15.68 -0.16
CA PHE A 14 -8.15 15.00 -1.00
C PHE A 14 -7.81 15.79 -2.28
N ALA A 15 -8.16 17.07 -2.34
CA ALA A 15 -7.95 17.90 -3.51
C ALA A 15 -6.47 17.98 -3.93
N ASP A 16 -5.57 18.05 -2.96
CA ASP A 16 -4.11 18.07 -3.13
C ASP A 16 -3.55 16.74 -3.67
N ARG A 17 -4.30 15.65 -3.51
CA ARG A 17 -3.91 14.30 -3.95
C ARG A 17 -4.51 13.90 -5.28
N ARG A 18 -5.27 14.79 -5.96
CA ARG A 18 -5.81 14.48 -7.30
C ARG A 18 -4.68 14.29 -8.31
N ALA A 19 -4.82 13.28 -9.15
CA ALA A 19 -3.91 13.05 -10.27
C ALA A 19 -4.07 14.11 -11.36
N ARG A 20 -5.30 14.60 -11.57
CA ARG A 20 -5.67 15.70 -12.47
C ARG A 20 -6.98 16.35 -11.98
N ASP A 21 -7.10 17.66 -12.11
CA ASP A 21 -8.30 18.40 -11.64
C ASP A 21 -9.60 17.93 -12.29
N SER A 22 -9.55 17.57 -13.58
CA SER A 22 -10.72 17.15 -14.36
C SER A 22 -11.18 15.71 -14.14
N ARG A 23 -10.50 14.92 -13.28
CA ARG A 23 -10.89 13.52 -13.01
C ARG A 23 -10.84 13.17 -11.52
N GLU A 24 -11.57 12.14 -11.14
CA GLU A 24 -11.65 11.61 -9.77
C GLU A 24 -10.64 10.48 -9.52
N PHE A 25 -9.41 10.66 -10.00
CA PHE A 25 -8.30 9.74 -9.68
C PHE A 25 -7.39 10.41 -8.65
N PHE A 26 -6.99 9.67 -7.62
CA PHE A 26 -6.18 10.17 -6.51
C PHE A 26 -4.87 9.38 -6.41
N LYS A 27 -3.76 10.10 -6.20
CA LYS A 27 -2.43 9.53 -5.95
C LYS A 27 -2.21 9.40 -4.46
N MET A 28 -2.85 8.42 -3.85
CA MET A 28 -2.77 8.18 -2.41
C MET A 28 -2.94 6.71 -2.08
N ASN A 29 -2.64 6.33 -0.85
CA ASN A 29 -3.01 5.02 -0.34
C ASN A 29 -4.55 4.92 -0.25
N PRO A 30 -5.17 3.88 -0.87
CA PRO A 30 -6.61 3.70 -0.84
C PRO A 30 -7.19 3.56 0.57
N GLU A 31 -6.39 3.12 1.54
CA GLU A 31 -6.83 2.97 2.92
C GLU A 31 -7.31 4.29 3.53
N TYR A 32 -6.67 5.42 3.21
CA TYR A 32 -7.12 6.73 3.68
C TYR A 32 -8.53 7.10 3.18
N ALA A 33 -8.88 6.74 1.95
CA ALA A 33 -10.22 6.95 1.44
C ALA A 33 -11.23 6.08 2.21
N ALA A 34 -10.86 4.83 2.50
CA ALA A 34 -11.70 3.93 3.28
C ALA A 34 -11.88 4.38 4.73
N LEU A 35 -10.83 4.90 5.39
CA LEU A 35 -10.91 5.49 6.73
C LEU A 35 -11.79 6.74 6.75
N ALA A 36 -11.71 7.60 5.73
CA ALA A 36 -12.59 8.76 5.62
C ALA A 36 -14.06 8.34 5.43
N LEU A 37 -14.32 7.31 4.63
CA LEU A 37 -15.67 6.74 4.45
C LEU A 37 -16.21 6.11 5.74
N LYS A 38 -15.36 5.49 6.57
CA LYS A 38 -15.76 4.96 7.88
C LYS A 38 -16.33 6.02 8.82
N ARG A 39 -15.96 7.29 8.67
CA ARG A 39 -16.51 8.38 9.49
C ARG A 39 -18.02 8.59 9.26
N VAL A 40 -18.47 8.37 8.03
CA VAL A 40 -19.86 8.61 7.59
C VAL A 40 -20.62 7.29 7.43
N GLU A 41 -20.00 6.20 7.88
CA GLU A 41 -20.51 4.85 7.70
C GLU A 41 -21.75 4.61 8.55
N ILE A 42 -22.85 4.31 7.87
CA ILE A 42 -24.08 3.81 8.49
C ILE A 42 -24.02 2.27 8.57
N ARG A 43 -23.41 1.62 7.56
CA ARG A 43 -23.28 0.16 7.45
C ARG A 43 -22.13 -0.21 6.52
N GLU A 44 -21.27 -1.12 6.99
CA GLU A 44 -20.28 -1.79 6.13
C GLU A 44 -20.97 -2.90 5.33
N THR A 45 -20.82 -2.90 4.00
CA THR A 45 -21.28 -4.00 3.16
C THR A 45 -20.15 -4.51 2.28
N LYS A 46 -20.01 -5.83 2.20
CA LYS A 46 -19.10 -6.46 1.25
C LYS A 46 -19.79 -6.48 -0.11
N ILE A 47 -19.18 -5.83 -1.08
CA ILE A 47 -19.63 -5.83 -2.47
C ILE A 47 -18.77 -6.84 -3.21
N ASP A 48 -19.41 -7.76 -3.92
CA ASP A 48 -18.71 -8.69 -4.80
C ASP A 48 -18.11 -7.90 -5.98
N SER A 49 -16.93 -8.29 -6.45
CA SER A 49 -16.27 -7.68 -7.61
C SER A 49 -17.15 -7.77 -8.85
N GLY A 50 -18.07 -8.74 -8.89
CA GLY A 50 -18.89 -9.07 -10.06
C GLY A 50 -18.09 -9.74 -11.17
N LEU A 51 -16.82 -10.07 -10.91
CA LEU A 51 -15.92 -10.75 -11.83
C LEU A 51 -16.09 -12.26 -11.72
N THR A 52 -15.94 -12.98 -12.84
CA THR A 52 -15.83 -14.44 -12.80
C THR A 52 -14.47 -14.86 -12.23
N ALA A 53 -14.37 -16.11 -11.77
CA ALA A 53 -13.11 -16.66 -11.29
C ALA A 53 -11.98 -16.60 -12.35
N GLU A 54 -12.30 -16.72 -13.64
CA GLU A 54 -11.30 -16.54 -14.70
C GLU A 54 -10.83 -15.08 -14.81
N GLN A 55 -11.76 -14.13 -14.76
CA GLN A 55 -11.44 -12.70 -14.85
C GLN A 55 -10.59 -12.24 -13.66
N GLU A 56 -10.89 -12.72 -12.46
CA GLU A 56 -10.07 -12.44 -11.28
C GLU A 56 -8.65 -13.02 -11.42
N LYS A 57 -8.53 -14.20 -12.03
CA LYS A 57 -7.23 -14.82 -12.28
C LYS A 57 -6.41 -14.03 -13.31
N GLU A 58 -7.03 -13.53 -14.38
CA GLU A 58 -6.37 -12.63 -15.34
C GLU A 58 -5.87 -11.35 -14.66
N VAL A 59 -6.69 -10.75 -13.77
CA VAL A 59 -6.27 -9.58 -12.99
C VAL A 59 -5.04 -9.90 -12.14
N ASP A 60 -5.02 -11.04 -11.46
CA ASP A 60 -3.89 -11.47 -10.63
C ASP A 60 -2.63 -11.84 -11.45
N GLU A 61 -2.79 -12.32 -12.68
CA GLU A 61 -1.68 -12.63 -13.59
C GLU A 61 -1.01 -11.38 -14.16
N VAL A 62 -1.80 -10.33 -14.46
CA VAL A 62 -1.30 -9.05 -14.97
C VAL A 62 -0.74 -8.16 -13.85
N ARG A 63 -1.18 -8.38 -12.61
CA ARG A 63 -0.77 -7.56 -11.47
C ARG A 63 0.71 -7.75 -11.15
N GLU A 64 1.47 -6.67 -11.29
CA GLU A 64 2.91 -6.66 -10.97
C GLU A 64 3.13 -7.08 -9.52
N ARG A 65 3.85 -8.20 -9.34
CA ARG A 65 4.15 -8.74 -8.01
C ARG A 65 5.28 -7.94 -7.39
N ARG A 66 4.91 -7.00 -6.54
CA ARG A 66 5.85 -6.32 -5.64
C ARG A 66 6.61 -7.32 -4.79
N SER A 67 7.89 -7.01 -4.53
CA SER A 67 8.72 -7.80 -3.62
C SER A 67 8.08 -7.91 -2.24
N ARG A 68 8.39 -9.01 -1.55
CA ARG A 68 7.89 -9.30 -0.20
C ARG A 68 8.30 -8.19 0.76
N PHE A 69 7.36 -7.77 1.62
CA PHE A 69 7.64 -6.74 2.61
C PHE A 69 8.48 -7.32 3.74
N HIS A 70 9.62 -6.68 4.02
CA HIS A 70 10.50 -7.03 5.13
C HIS A 70 10.67 -5.82 6.06
N PHE A 71 10.26 -5.94 7.32
CA PHE A 71 10.30 -4.86 8.32
C PHE A 71 11.67 -4.19 8.40
N ALA A 72 12.74 -5.00 8.44
CA ALA A 72 14.11 -4.51 8.50
C ALA A 72 14.49 -3.60 7.30
N LYS A 73 13.97 -3.87 6.09
CA LYS A 73 14.22 -3.03 4.91
C LYS A 73 13.68 -1.62 5.12
N TYR A 74 12.56 -1.49 5.84
CA TYR A 74 11.89 -0.22 6.06
C TYR A 74 12.16 0.37 7.46
N GLY A 75 13.30 0.01 8.05
CA GLY A 75 13.77 0.55 9.32
C GLY A 75 12.95 0.14 10.53
N ILE A 76 12.19 -0.97 10.45
CA ILE A 76 11.38 -1.48 11.55
C ILE A 76 12.10 -2.71 12.16
N PRO A 77 12.66 -2.61 13.38
CA PRO A 77 13.29 -3.74 14.05
C PRO A 77 12.24 -4.74 14.58
N VAL A 78 12.70 -5.84 15.16
CA VAL A 78 11.86 -6.76 15.94
C VAL A 78 11.57 -6.16 17.32
N GLY A 79 10.32 -6.31 17.80
CA GLY A 79 9.84 -5.81 19.09
C GLY A 79 8.85 -4.62 19.06
N PRO A 80 8.89 -3.68 18.09
CA PRO A 80 7.93 -2.59 18.04
C PRO A 80 6.48 -3.06 17.85
N LYS A 81 5.57 -2.18 18.26
CA LYS A 81 4.13 -2.35 18.12
C LYS A 81 3.63 -1.65 16.86
N LEU A 82 2.74 -2.33 16.16
CA LEU A 82 1.95 -1.82 15.05
C LEU A 82 0.49 -1.70 15.50
N THR A 83 -0.22 -0.74 14.96
CA THR A 83 -1.68 -0.59 15.12
C THR A 83 -2.40 -1.03 13.87
N PHE A 84 -3.57 -1.66 14.02
CA PHE A 84 -4.43 -1.94 12.88
C PHE A 84 -5.20 -0.68 12.48
N THR A 85 -5.20 -0.34 11.20
CA THR A 85 -5.79 0.92 10.69
C THR A 85 -7.29 1.03 10.98
N ARG A 86 -8.02 -0.09 11.01
CA ARG A 86 -9.47 -0.10 11.23
C ARG A 86 -9.87 -0.11 12.71
N ASP A 87 -8.95 -0.43 13.60
CA ASP A 87 -9.16 -0.42 15.04
C ASP A 87 -7.82 -0.30 15.77
N GLN A 88 -7.54 0.90 16.28
CA GLN A 88 -6.29 1.21 16.98
C GLN A 88 -6.11 0.42 18.29
N ASN A 89 -7.15 -0.25 18.80
CA ASN A 89 -7.03 -1.13 19.97
C ASN A 89 -6.37 -2.47 19.63
N ILE A 90 -6.33 -2.83 18.34
CA ILE A 90 -5.69 -4.06 17.88
C ILE A 90 -4.21 -3.77 17.67
N ILE A 91 -3.40 -4.31 18.56
CA ILE A 91 -1.96 -4.13 18.61
C ILE A 91 -1.27 -5.40 18.11
N ALA A 92 -0.36 -5.24 17.16
CA ALA A 92 0.52 -6.30 16.68
C ALA A 92 1.97 -6.04 17.10
N GLU A 93 2.70 -7.07 17.51
CA GLU A 93 4.13 -6.98 17.81
C GLU A 93 4.94 -7.54 16.64
N VAL A 94 5.95 -6.81 16.17
CA VAL A 94 6.87 -7.35 15.15
C VAL A 94 7.74 -8.42 15.80
N VAL A 95 7.64 -9.67 15.33
CA VAL A 95 8.39 -10.80 15.92
C VAL A 95 9.49 -11.34 15.02
N GLU A 96 9.36 -11.16 13.70
CA GLU A 96 10.35 -11.55 12.69
C GLU A 96 10.30 -10.57 11.52
N ASN A 97 11.20 -10.72 10.54
CA ASN A 97 11.30 -9.84 9.38
C ASN A 97 10.02 -9.66 8.55
N ASP A 98 9.07 -10.60 8.59
CA ASP A 98 7.81 -10.54 7.84
C ASP A 98 6.60 -11.01 8.65
N LYS A 99 6.78 -11.26 9.95
CA LYS A 99 5.74 -11.78 10.83
C LYS A 99 5.49 -10.85 11.99
N ILE A 100 4.23 -10.84 12.37
CA ILE A 100 3.73 -10.11 13.51
C ILE A 100 3.01 -11.07 14.46
N LYS A 101 2.79 -10.62 15.69
CA LYS A 101 2.08 -11.35 16.72
C LYS A 101 0.89 -10.54 17.21
N ILE A 102 -0.29 -11.13 17.17
CA ILE A 102 -1.53 -10.56 17.71
C ILE A 102 -2.13 -11.60 18.67
N ASN A 103 -2.47 -11.19 19.89
CA ASN A 103 -3.14 -12.05 20.88
C ASN A 103 -2.46 -13.41 21.14
N GLY A 104 -1.13 -13.49 21.00
CA GLY A 104 -0.36 -14.73 21.22
C GLY A 104 -0.09 -15.54 19.95
N GLU A 105 -0.83 -15.30 18.86
CA GLU A 105 -0.62 -15.98 17.59
C GLU A 105 0.41 -15.25 16.72
N VAL A 106 1.26 -15.98 15.99
CA VAL A 106 2.26 -15.43 15.07
C VAL A 106 1.88 -15.75 13.64
N ASN A 107 1.75 -14.72 12.81
CA ASN A 107 1.40 -14.87 11.40
C ASN A 107 1.87 -13.66 10.56
N SER A 108 1.61 -13.69 9.25
CA SER A 108 1.91 -12.57 8.36
C SER A 108 0.89 -11.44 8.47
N LEU A 109 1.28 -10.23 8.06
CA LEU A 109 0.39 -9.07 7.95
C LEU A 109 -0.89 -9.38 7.16
N SER A 110 -0.75 -10.06 6.00
CA SER A 110 -1.89 -10.36 5.13
C SER A 110 -2.81 -11.43 5.70
N SER A 111 -2.28 -12.39 6.47
CA SER A 111 -3.09 -13.37 7.19
C SER A 111 -3.96 -12.70 8.24
N PHE A 112 -3.38 -11.86 9.11
CA PHE A 112 -4.15 -11.16 10.12
C PHE A 112 -5.13 -10.15 9.52
N ALA A 113 -4.72 -9.40 8.49
CA ALA A 113 -5.64 -8.49 7.79
C ALA A 113 -6.85 -9.24 7.21
N MET A 114 -6.63 -10.43 6.62
CA MET A 114 -7.73 -11.27 6.12
C MET A 114 -8.70 -11.66 7.23
N GLU A 115 -8.19 -12.11 8.37
CA GLU A 115 -8.99 -12.52 9.53
C GLU A 115 -9.77 -11.33 10.12
N LEU A 116 -9.08 -10.23 10.41
CA LEU A 116 -9.66 -9.03 11.03
C LEU A 116 -10.73 -8.38 10.14
N LEU A 117 -10.58 -8.44 8.82
CA LEU A 117 -11.57 -7.91 7.86
C LEU A 117 -12.63 -8.96 7.49
N GLY A 118 -12.45 -10.22 7.89
CA GLY A 118 -13.27 -11.36 7.49
C GLY A 118 -13.30 -11.58 5.97
N TYR A 119 -12.19 -11.32 5.28
CA TYR A 119 -12.07 -11.54 3.84
C TYR A 119 -11.81 -13.02 3.54
N GLN A 120 -12.25 -13.47 2.36
CA GLN A 120 -12.01 -14.85 1.90
C GLN A 120 -10.61 -15.03 1.27
N ARG A 121 -9.98 -13.92 0.86
CA ARG A 121 -8.64 -13.90 0.27
C ARG A 121 -7.75 -12.94 1.04
N ARG A 122 -6.45 -13.26 1.06
CA ARG A 122 -5.43 -12.45 1.73
C ARG A 122 -5.28 -11.10 1.02
N PRO A 123 -5.61 -9.97 1.68
CA PRO A 123 -5.38 -8.67 1.08
C PRO A 123 -3.90 -8.28 1.19
N GLN A 124 -3.53 -7.13 0.64
CA GLN A 124 -2.19 -6.58 0.83
C GLN A 124 -2.05 -6.08 2.28
N GLY A 125 -1.41 -6.88 3.13
CA GLY A 125 -1.32 -6.62 4.57
C GLY A 125 -0.71 -5.26 4.94
N THR A 126 0.23 -4.72 4.16
CA THR A 126 0.88 -3.42 4.45
C THR A 126 -0.08 -2.24 4.39
N LEU A 127 -1.27 -2.39 3.80
CA LEU A 127 -2.29 -1.34 3.77
C LEU A 127 -3.01 -1.16 5.12
N TYR A 128 -2.95 -2.16 6.00
CA TYR A 128 -3.82 -2.22 7.18
C TYR A 128 -3.10 -2.12 8.52
N PHE A 129 -1.79 -1.93 8.49
CA PHE A 129 -0.99 -1.77 9.71
C PHE A 129 -0.19 -0.48 9.63
N GLU A 130 -0.07 0.16 10.78
CA GLU A 130 0.65 1.42 10.97
C GLU A 130 1.83 1.22 11.93
N PHE A 131 2.89 1.97 11.68
CA PHE A 131 4.01 2.10 12.58
C PHE A 131 4.37 3.59 12.69
N GLU A 132 4.42 4.12 13.92
CA GLU A 132 4.69 5.55 14.17
C GLU A 132 3.73 6.48 13.38
N ASP A 133 2.43 6.18 13.44
CA ASP A 133 1.36 6.92 12.74
C ASP A 133 1.48 6.93 11.20
N GLU A 134 2.29 6.03 10.62
CA GLU A 134 2.47 5.87 9.18
C GLU A 134 2.04 4.46 8.73
N ILE A 135 1.17 4.39 7.72
CA ILE A 135 0.75 3.11 7.12
C ILE A 135 1.97 2.46 6.45
N LEU A 136 2.18 1.16 6.66
CA LEU A 136 3.36 0.45 6.16
C LEU A 136 3.51 0.53 4.63
N ASP A 137 2.41 0.58 3.87
CA ASP A 137 2.46 0.77 2.42
C ASP A 137 2.94 2.16 2.02
N ASP A 138 2.56 3.21 2.76
CA ASP A 138 3.06 4.57 2.53
C ASP A 138 4.54 4.68 2.89
N ARG A 139 4.94 4.09 4.03
CA ARG A 139 6.35 3.96 4.41
C ARG A 139 7.16 3.28 3.30
N ARG A 140 6.64 2.19 2.76
CA ARG A 140 7.25 1.49 1.62
C ARG A 140 7.38 2.40 0.42
N ARG A 141 6.30 3.06 -0.01
CA ARG A 141 6.34 3.97 -1.19
C ARG A 141 7.37 5.07 -0.99
N ARG A 142 7.37 5.73 0.17
CA ARG A 142 8.31 6.80 0.51
C ARG A 142 9.78 6.35 0.46
N MET A 143 10.07 5.13 0.93
CA MET A 143 11.44 4.60 0.93
C MET A 143 11.86 4.00 -0.42
N ASP A 144 10.94 3.31 -1.11
CA ASP A 144 11.19 2.74 -2.44
C ASP A 144 11.28 3.84 -3.52
N GLU A 145 10.52 4.93 -3.44
CA GLU A 145 10.58 6.07 -4.40
C GLU A 145 11.84 6.93 -4.22
N GLY A 146 12.50 6.84 -3.07
CA GLY A 146 13.79 7.50 -2.82
C GLY A 146 15.00 6.69 -3.29
N GLU A 147 14.84 5.39 -3.55
CA GLU A 147 15.87 4.51 -4.08
C GLU A 147 15.67 4.33 -5.60
N PRO A 148 16.67 4.67 -6.44
CA PRO A 148 16.60 4.35 -7.86
C PRO A 148 16.36 2.85 -8.03
N THR A 149 15.37 2.47 -8.84
CA THR A 149 15.10 1.07 -9.13
C THR A 149 16.29 0.44 -9.86
N ASP A 150 16.48 -0.89 -9.76
CA ASP A 150 17.55 -1.59 -10.48
C ASP A 150 17.56 -1.26 -11.99
N LYS A 151 16.37 -1.07 -12.58
CA LYS A 151 16.21 -0.65 -13.98
C LYS A 151 16.67 0.79 -14.24
N GLU A 152 16.41 1.70 -13.30
CA GLU A 152 16.88 3.09 -13.41
C GLU A 152 18.40 3.18 -13.21
N ILE A 153 18.97 2.35 -12.33
CA ILE A 153 20.42 2.22 -12.14
C ILE A 153 21.07 1.63 -13.40
N GLU A 154 20.51 0.56 -13.96
CA GLU A 154 21.00 -0.08 -15.19
C GLU A 154 20.92 0.88 -16.38
N ALA A 155 19.77 1.54 -16.57
CA ALA A 155 19.60 2.52 -17.64
C ALA A 155 20.54 3.74 -17.50
N ALA A 156 20.78 4.20 -16.27
CA ALA A 156 21.76 5.26 -16.01
C ALA A 156 23.19 4.78 -16.29
N GLY A 157 23.52 3.53 -15.96
CA GLY A 157 24.80 2.90 -16.27
C GLY A 157 25.04 2.78 -17.77
N ASP A 158 24.05 2.27 -18.52
CA ASP A 158 24.11 2.14 -19.97
C ASP A 158 24.25 3.50 -20.66
N ALA A 159 23.48 4.51 -20.21
CA ALA A 159 23.57 5.87 -20.71
C ALA A 159 24.96 6.49 -20.46
N TRP A 160 25.55 6.24 -19.29
CA TRP A 160 26.90 6.69 -18.96
C TRP A 160 27.97 6.03 -19.84
N MET A 161 27.86 4.72 -20.07
CA MET A 161 28.76 3.98 -20.97
C MET A 161 28.67 4.49 -22.42
N GLN A 162 27.46 4.76 -22.89
CA GLN A 162 27.23 5.32 -24.21
C GLN A 162 27.87 6.72 -24.36
N GLN A 163 27.71 7.57 -23.34
CA GLN A 163 28.30 8.89 -23.29
C GLN A 163 29.84 8.83 -23.32
N GLN A 164 30.46 7.91 -22.56
CA GLN A 164 31.92 7.73 -22.60
C GLN A 164 32.40 7.26 -23.98
N ALA A 165 31.69 6.31 -24.60
CA ALA A 165 32.01 5.83 -25.94
C ALA A 165 31.89 6.93 -27.02
N ASP A 166 30.95 7.85 -26.87
CA ASP A 166 30.78 8.99 -27.78
C ASP A 166 31.90 10.05 -27.60
N ILE A 167 32.32 10.30 -26.35
CA ILE A 167 33.47 11.16 -26.04
C ILE A 167 34.77 10.57 -26.61
N GLU A 168 34.99 9.26 -26.48
CA GLU A 168 36.16 8.58 -27.05
C GLU A 168 36.17 8.59 -28.58
N ARG A 169 35.00 8.66 -29.22
CA ARG A 169 34.86 8.82 -30.68
C ARG A 169 35.01 10.26 -31.16
N GLY A 170 35.29 11.21 -30.27
CA GLY A 170 35.60 12.60 -30.62
C GLY A 170 34.40 13.39 -31.14
N LYS A 171 33.19 13.11 -30.63
CA LYS A 171 32.03 14.00 -30.77
C LYS A 171 31.82 14.83 -29.51
#